data_AF-A0A4W5NYB0-F1
#
_entry.id   AF-A0A4W5NYB0-F1
#
_cell.length_a   1.000
_cell.length_b   1.000
_cell.length_c   1.000
_cell.angle_alpha   90.00
_cell.angle_beta   90.00
_cell.angle_gamma   90.00
#
_symmetry.space_group_name_H-M   'P 1'
#
loop_
_entity.id
_entity.type
_entity.pdbx_description
1 polymer ?
#
loop_
_entity_poly.entity_id
_entity_poly.type
_entity_poly.pdbx_seq_one_letter_code
_entity_poly.pdbx_strand_id
1 'polypeptide(L)'
;MWQGLQSITDYKKKTSPVADHDVLLPDKLNNFFARFEDNTVPPTRPATKTCRLSFTAANVRKTFKCVNPRKAAGPDGIPGRVLRACADQLAGVFTDIFNQSLSQAAVPTCFKRATIVPVPKKAKVTELNDYRPVALTSVIMKCFERLVKDHITSILPDTLDPLQFAYRPNRSTDDAIAITLHTALTHLDKRNTYVRMLFIDYSSAFNTIVPSKLVIKLETLGLDPALCNWVLDFLTGRPQVVRVGNNISTPLILNTGAPQGCVLSPLLYSLFTHDCVAKHASNSIIKFADDTTVVGLITNNDETAYREEVRALGVWCQENNLSLNVNKTKEMIVDFRKQEREHPPIHIEGTVVEKVESFKFLGVHITDKLNWSTHTDSVVKKAQQRLFNLRRLKKFGLSPKSLTNFYRCTIESILSGCI
;
A
#
# COMPACT_ATOMS: atom_id res chain seq x y z
N MET A 1 -15.03 -22.48 -16.66
CA MET A 1 -15.82 -21.66 -15.72
C MET A 1 -16.01 -20.22 -16.23
N TRP A 2 -14.94 -19.45 -16.50
CA TRP A 2 -15.07 -18.07 -17.02
C TRP A 2 -15.74 -17.95 -18.40
N GLN A 3 -15.47 -18.88 -19.32
CA GLN A 3 -16.17 -18.94 -20.61
C GLN A 3 -17.67 -19.23 -20.46
N GLY A 4 -18.05 -20.09 -19.50
CA GLY A 4 -19.46 -20.37 -19.19
C GLY A 4 -20.18 -19.19 -18.53
N LEU A 5 -19.48 -18.39 -17.72
CA LEU A 5 -20.02 -17.13 -17.19
C LEU A 5 -20.23 -16.09 -18.30
N GLN A 6 -19.32 -16.02 -19.28
CA GLN A 6 -19.45 -15.12 -20.43
C GLN A 6 -20.65 -15.48 -21.32
N SER A 7 -20.87 -16.77 -21.57
CA SER A 7 -22.03 -17.22 -22.34
C SER A 7 -23.37 -17.03 -21.61
N ILE A 8 -23.40 -17.20 -20.29
CA ILE A 8 -24.64 -17.05 -19.50
C ILE A 8 -25.04 -15.57 -19.32
N THR A 9 -24.07 -14.65 -19.34
CA THR A 9 -24.32 -13.23 -19.01
C THR A 9 -24.42 -12.31 -20.22
N ASP A 10 -24.31 -12.84 -21.45
CA ASP A 10 -24.11 -12.05 -22.67
C ASP A 10 -23.00 -10.99 -22.50
N TYR A 11 -21.97 -11.34 -21.73
CA TYR A 11 -20.86 -10.45 -21.49
C TYR A 11 -20.03 -10.36 -22.77
N LYS A 12 -20.41 -9.43 -23.63
CA LYS A 12 -19.53 -8.93 -24.69
C LYS A 12 -18.31 -8.38 -23.98
N LYS A 13 -17.16 -9.04 -24.18
CA LYS A 13 -15.86 -8.47 -23.83
C LYS A 13 -15.84 -7.10 -24.51
N LYS A 14 -16.02 -6.02 -23.74
CA LYS A 14 -15.67 -4.69 -24.23
C LYS A 14 -14.18 -4.81 -24.49
N THR A 15 -13.81 -5.04 -25.74
CA THR A 15 -12.51 -4.64 -26.24
C THR A 15 -12.42 -3.18 -25.84
N SER A 16 -11.66 -2.89 -24.78
CA SER A 16 -11.26 -1.52 -24.51
C SER A 16 -10.62 -1.06 -25.81
N PRO A 17 -11.18 -0.06 -26.52
CA PRO A 17 -10.74 0.27 -27.88
C PRO A 17 -9.33 0.88 -27.92
N VAL A 18 -8.58 0.82 -26.81
CA VAL A 18 -7.29 1.45 -26.60
C VAL A 18 -6.16 0.43 -26.36
N ALA A 19 -6.46 -0.83 -26.00
CA ALA A 19 -5.45 -1.71 -25.40
C ALA A 19 -4.65 -2.60 -26.37
N ASP A 20 -5.16 -2.88 -27.58
CA ASP A 20 -4.49 -3.79 -28.54
C ASP A 20 -3.80 -3.09 -29.73
N HIS A 21 -3.91 -1.75 -29.88
CA HIS A 21 -3.36 -1.04 -31.04
C HIS A 21 -2.14 -0.14 -30.77
N ASP A 22 -1.91 0.31 -29.53
CA ASP A 22 -0.73 1.14 -29.23
C ASP A 22 0.44 0.26 -28.78
N VAL A 23 1.25 -0.16 -29.76
CA VAL A 23 2.47 -0.96 -29.54
C VAL A 23 3.46 -0.23 -28.62
N LEU A 24 3.40 1.11 -28.53
CA LEU A 24 4.26 1.92 -27.67
C LEU A 24 3.71 2.11 -26.25
N LEU A 25 2.48 1.67 -25.97
CA LEU A 25 1.87 1.83 -24.64
C LEU A 25 2.71 1.18 -23.52
N PRO A 26 3.28 -0.03 -23.67
CA PRO A 26 4.16 -0.60 -22.66
C PRO A 26 5.35 0.30 -22.34
N ASP A 27 6.04 0.87 -23.33
CA ASP A 27 7.18 1.76 -23.10
C ASP A 27 6.77 3.08 -22.45
N LYS A 28 5.67 3.69 -22.92
CA LYS A 28 5.09 4.89 -22.28
C LYS A 28 4.77 4.65 -20.81
N LEU A 29 4.17 3.50 -20.49
CA LEU A 29 3.88 3.10 -19.12
C LEU A 29 5.14 2.80 -18.32
N ASN A 30 6.15 2.16 -18.92
CA ASN A 30 7.39 1.83 -18.22
C ASN A 30 8.13 3.11 -17.81
N ASN A 31 8.27 4.05 -18.74
CA ASN A 31 8.83 5.38 -18.48
C ASN A 31 8.00 6.14 -17.44
N PHE A 32 6.67 6.10 -17.56
CA PHE A 32 5.79 6.75 -16.59
C PHE A 32 5.96 6.16 -15.18
N PHE A 33 5.99 4.84 -15.01
CA PHE A 33 6.18 4.23 -13.70
C PHE A 33 7.59 4.44 -13.13
N ALA A 34 8.60 4.59 -14.00
CA ALA A 34 9.98 4.89 -13.63
C ALA A 34 10.25 6.38 -13.35
N ARG A 35 9.29 7.28 -13.55
CA ARG A 35 9.50 8.75 -13.43
C ARG A 35 9.96 9.25 -12.05
N PHE A 36 9.89 8.40 -11.03
CA PHE A 36 10.33 8.69 -9.66
C PHE A 36 11.77 8.26 -9.39
N GLU A 37 12.46 7.74 -10.41
CA GLU A 37 13.87 7.37 -10.30
C GLU A 37 14.71 8.60 -9.94
N ASP A 38 15.37 8.52 -8.80
CA ASP A 38 16.28 9.54 -8.29
C ASP A 38 17.73 9.08 -8.49
N ASN A 39 18.41 9.70 -9.46
CA ASN A 39 19.82 9.41 -9.78
C ASN A 39 20.80 10.28 -8.96
N THR A 40 20.31 11.13 -8.05
CA THR A 40 21.15 12.15 -7.41
C THR A 40 21.95 11.65 -6.21
N VAL A 41 21.56 10.51 -5.61
CA VAL A 41 22.24 9.95 -4.44
C VAL A 41 22.85 8.59 -4.78
N PRO A 42 24.19 8.50 -4.93
CA PRO A 42 24.86 7.22 -5.01
C PRO A 42 24.53 6.39 -3.77
N PRO A 43 24.24 5.08 -3.89
CA PRO A 43 23.93 4.26 -2.73
C PRO A 43 25.16 4.15 -1.82
N THR A 44 25.18 4.90 -0.72
CA THR A 44 26.18 4.74 0.33
C THR A 44 25.93 3.40 1.03
N ARG A 45 26.90 2.49 0.94
CA ARG A 45 26.84 1.18 1.61
C ARG A 45 27.38 1.31 3.03
N PRO A 46 26.62 0.89 4.06
CA PRO A 46 27.15 0.68 5.39
C PRO A 46 28.43 -0.17 5.40
N ALA A 47 29.34 0.13 6.33
CA ALA A 47 30.55 -0.66 6.54
C ALA A 47 30.19 -2.12 6.85
N THR A 48 30.76 -3.04 6.08
CA THR A 48 30.39 -4.46 6.10
C THR A 48 30.84 -5.15 7.39
N LYS A 49 29.89 -5.76 8.10
CA LYS A 49 30.10 -6.85 9.06
C LYS A 49 29.46 -8.13 8.52
N THR A 50 29.82 -9.30 9.03
CA THR A 50 29.21 -10.57 8.59
C THR A 50 27.72 -10.61 8.97
N CYS A 51 26.83 -10.89 8.01
CA CYS A 51 25.39 -11.03 8.29
C CYS A 51 25.15 -12.17 9.28
N ARG A 52 24.45 -11.87 10.39
CA ARG A 52 24.11 -12.87 11.42
C ARG A 52 22.90 -13.74 11.04
N LEU A 53 22.12 -13.31 10.05
CA LEU A 53 20.95 -14.05 9.59
C LEU A 53 21.39 -15.23 8.72
N SER A 54 20.92 -16.43 9.07
CA SER A 54 21.02 -17.61 8.23
C SER A 54 19.73 -18.42 8.32
N PHE A 55 19.44 -19.17 7.26
CA PHE A 55 18.29 -20.04 7.18
C PHE A 55 18.72 -21.50 7.14
N THR A 56 17.85 -22.36 7.68
CA THR A 56 17.99 -23.81 7.56
C THR A 56 17.17 -24.34 6.38
N ALA A 57 17.52 -25.54 5.89
CA ALA A 57 16.72 -26.26 4.91
C ALA A 57 15.28 -26.48 5.38
N ALA A 58 15.04 -26.61 6.69
CA ALA A 58 13.70 -26.72 7.25
C ALA A 58 12.88 -25.43 7.08
N ASN A 59 13.49 -24.26 7.29
CA ASN A 59 12.82 -22.95 7.10
C ASN A 59 12.41 -22.77 5.63
N VAL A 60 13.32 -23.07 4.69
CA VAL A 60 13.07 -22.94 3.25
C VAL A 60 12.01 -23.94 2.78
N ARG A 61 12.13 -25.21 3.19
CA ARG A 61 11.16 -26.28 2.88
C ARG A 61 9.75 -25.93 3.36
N LYS A 62 9.60 -25.46 4.59
CA LYS A 62 8.31 -25.01 5.15
C LYS A 62 7.73 -23.89 4.29
N THR A 63 8.55 -22.92 3.92
CA THR A 63 8.13 -21.77 3.10
C THR A 63 7.67 -22.20 1.71
N PHE A 64 8.38 -23.13 1.06
CA PHE A 64 8.01 -23.69 -0.25
C PHE A 64 6.72 -24.50 -0.19
N LYS A 65 6.52 -25.32 0.85
CA LYS A 65 5.27 -26.09 1.04
C LYS A 65 4.05 -25.21 1.23
N CYS A 66 4.22 -24.01 1.81
CA CYS A 66 3.14 -23.03 2.01
C CYS A 66 2.85 -22.15 0.79
N VAL A 67 3.56 -22.32 -0.34
CA VAL A 67 3.30 -21.54 -1.56
C VAL A 67 1.90 -21.85 -2.10
N ASN A 68 1.18 -20.80 -2.49
CA ASN A 68 -0.09 -20.95 -3.20
C ASN A 68 0.19 -21.38 -4.66
N PRO A 69 -0.18 -22.61 -5.06
CA PRO A 69 0.18 -23.16 -6.37
C PRO A 69 -0.55 -22.49 -7.54
N ARG A 70 -1.59 -21.68 -7.27
CA ARG A 70 -2.42 -21.02 -8.28
C ARG A 70 -1.97 -19.60 -8.61
N LYS A 71 -0.96 -19.06 -7.90
CA LYS A 71 -0.45 -17.72 -8.20
C LYS A 71 0.34 -17.73 -9.51
N ALA A 72 0.27 -16.62 -10.24
CA ALA A 72 1.02 -16.42 -11.47
C ALA A 72 2.53 -16.50 -11.21
N ALA A 73 3.26 -17.07 -12.17
CA ALA A 73 4.73 -17.12 -12.15
C ALA A 73 5.32 -15.73 -12.40
N GLY A 74 6.55 -15.55 -11.92
CA GLY A 74 7.33 -14.36 -12.21
C GLY A 74 8.03 -14.44 -13.58
N PRO A 75 8.99 -13.53 -13.82
CA PRO A 75 9.75 -13.50 -15.07
C PRO A 75 10.65 -14.73 -15.30
N ASP A 76 10.85 -15.58 -14.30
CA ASP A 76 11.58 -16.84 -14.39
C ASP A 76 10.72 -17.98 -14.96
N GLY A 77 9.41 -17.79 -15.09
CA GLY A 77 8.49 -18.81 -15.58
C GLY A 77 8.24 -19.97 -14.62
N ILE A 78 8.78 -19.91 -13.39
CA ILE A 78 8.66 -21.00 -12.41
C ILE A 78 7.35 -20.85 -11.63
N PRO A 79 6.36 -21.75 -11.82
CA PRO A 79 5.10 -21.66 -11.12
C PRO A 79 5.24 -22.15 -9.69
N GLY A 80 4.46 -21.57 -8.77
CA GLY A 80 4.48 -21.96 -7.36
C GLY A 80 4.14 -23.43 -7.09
N ARG A 81 3.45 -24.10 -8.02
CA ARG A 81 3.18 -25.55 -7.95
C ARG A 81 4.46 -26.40 -7.98
N VAL A 82 5.47 -25.99 -8.74
CA VAL A 82 6.76 -26.71 -8.85
C VAL A 82 7.52 -26.59 -7.55
N LEU A 83 7.62 -25.37 -6.99
CA LEU A 83 8.28 -25.17 -5.70
C LEU A 83 7.62 -25.98 -4.58
N ARG A 84 6.28 -26.05 -4.57
CA ARG A 84 5.55 -26.82 -3.55
C ARG A 84 5.73 -28.32 -3.72
N ALA A 85 5.65 -28.84 -4.94
CA ALA A 85 5.77 -30.28 -5.22
C ALA A 85 7.21 -30.80 -5.02
N CYS A 86 8.20 -29.99 -5.39
CA CYS A 86 9.62 -30.33 -5.29
C CYS A 86 10.29 -29.68 -4.07
N ALA A 87 9.51 -29.29 -3.04
CA ALA A 87 10.02 -28.55 -1.89
C ALA A 87 11.12 -29.32 -1.15
N ASP A 88 10.99 -30.66 -1.07
CA ASP A 88 11.90 -31.50 -0.32
C ASP A 88 13.28 -31.64 -1.00
N GLN A 89 13.30 -31.59 -2.33
CA GLN A 89 14.51 -31.65 -3.18
C GLN A 89 15.17 -30.28 -3.34
N LEU A 90 14.36 -29.23 -3.51
CA LEU A 90 14.87 -27.88 -3.79
C LEU A 90 15.33 -27.12 -2.54
N ALA A 91 14.84 -27.50 -1.35
CA ALA A 91 15.10 -26.73 -0.13
C ALA A 91 16.59 -26.58 0.20
N GLY A 92 17.39 -27.65 0.09
CA GLY A 92 18.83 -27.58 0.38
C GLY A 92 19.56 -26.60 -0.53
N VAL A 93 19.34 -26.74 -1.85
CA VAL A 93 19.95 -25.87 -2.87
C VAL A 93 19.60 -24.40 -2.64
N PHE A 94 18.32 -24.08 -2.39
CA PHE A 94 17.92 -22.71 -2.16
C PHE A 94 18.33 -22.17 -0.78
N THR A 95 18.54 -23.03 0.21
CA THR A 95 19.16 -22.63 1.47
C THR A 95 20.57 -22.11 1.24
N ASP A 96 21.37 -22.82 0.46
CA ASP A 96 22.74 -22.39 0.15
C ASP A 96 22.74 -21.07 -0.61
N ILE A 97 21.88 -20.94 -1.63
CA ILE A 97 21.72 -19.69 -2.41
C ILE A 97 21.29 -18.52 -1.51
N PHE A 98 20.29 -18.72 -0.63
CA PHE A 98 19.79 -17.65 0.23
C PHE A 98 20.85 -17.22 1.26
N ASN A 99 21.54 -18.18 1.88
CA ASN A 99 22.58 -17.88 2.85
C ASN A 99 23.80 -17.21 2.20
N GLN A 100 24.18 -17.62 0.99
CA GLN A 100 25.23 -16.96 0.22
C GLN A 100 24.83 -15.53 -0.19
N SER A 101 23.57 -15.34 -0.59
CA SER A 101 23.05 -14.00 -0.89
C SER A 101 23.10 -13.08 0.34
N LEU A 102 22.72 -13.58 1.52
CA LEU A 102 22.78 -12.83 2.78
C LEU A 102 24.22 -12.53 3.20
N SER A 103 25.13 -13.51 3.12
CA SER A 103 26.53 -13.32 3.53
C SER A 103 27.27 -12.33 2.64
N GLN A 104 26.93 -12.28 1.35
CA GLN A 104 27.49 -11.32 0.39
C GLN A 104 26.73 -9.99 0.35
N ALA A 105 25.61 -9.88 1.07
CA ALA A 105 24.68 -8.75 0.98
C ALA A 105 24.28 -8.41 -0.48
N ALA A 106 24.11 -9.44 -1.31
CA ALA A 106 23.87 -9.32 -2.75
C ALA A 106 22.73 -10.24 -3.19
N VAL A 107 21.72 -9.68 -3.86
CA VAL A 107 20.57 -10.43 -4.36
C VAL A 107 20.81 -10.83 -5.81
N PRO A 108 20.64 -12.12 -6.18
CA PRO A 108 20.74 -12.55 -7.57
C PRO A 108 19.85 -11.71 -8.50
N THR A 109 20.42 -11.21 -9.60
CA THR A 109 19.68 -10.32 -10.53
C THR A 109 18.40 -10.95 -11.08
N CYS A 110 18.38 -12.28 -11.26
CA CYS A 110 17.18 -13.00 -11.68
C CYS A 110 16.02 -12.90 -10.66
N PHE A 111 16.32 -12.73 -9.38
CA PHE A 111 15.33 -12.54 -8.32
C PHE A 111 14.83 -11.09 -8.24
N LYS A 112 15.66 -10.13 -8.65
CA LYS A 112 15.31 -8.69 -8.70
C LYS A 112 14.44 -8.32 -9.91
N ARG A 113 14.43 -9.16 -10.95
CA ARG A 113 13.67 -8.91 -12.18
C ARG A 113 12.16 -8.89 -11.93
N ALA A 114 11.48 -7.88 -12.46
CA ALA A 114 10.03 -7.74 -12.37
C ALA A 114 9.37 -7.53 -13.74
N THR A 115 8.18 -8.11 -13.91
CA THR A 115 7.27 -7.76 -15.00
C THR A 115 6.06 -7.03 -14.42
N ILE A 116 5.90 -5.76 -14.77
CA ILE A 116 4.75 -4.95 -14.39
C ILE A 116 3.58 -5.28 -15.30
N VAL A 117 2.47 -5.66 -14.69
CA VAL A 117 1.17 -5.80 -15.35
C VAL A 117 0.31 -4.61 -14.94
N PRO A 118 0.04 -3.65 -15.84
CA PRO A 118 -0.76 -2.48 -15.52
C PRO A 118 -2.23 -2.87 -15.39
N VAL A 119 -2.83 -2.54 -14.24
CA VAL A 119 -4.24 -2.84 -13.95
C VAL A 119 -5.03 -1.53 -13.91
N PRO A 120 -6.10 -1.36 -14.70
CA PRO A 120 -6.95 -0.17 -14.65
C PRO A 120 -7.55 0.08 -13.26
N LYS A 121 -7.42 1.30 -12.73
CA LYS A 121 -8.07 1.79 -11.50
C LYS A 121 -9.57 1.99 -11.69
N LYS A 122 -9.99 2.34 -12.91
CA LYS A 122 -11.36 2.68 -13.29
C LYS A 122 -11.72 2.07 -14.65
N ALA A 123 -13.02 1.96 -14.93
CA ALA A 123 -13.51 1.27 -16.13
C ALA A 123 -13.08 1.94 -17.45
N LYS A 124 -13.00 3.27 -17.48
CA LYS A 124 -12.52 4.05 -18.63
C LYS A 124 -11.20 4.71 -18.26
N VAL A 125 -10.10 4.20 -18.81
CA VAL A 125 -8.77 4.80 -18.66
C VAL A 125 -8.69 6.01 -19.58
N THR A 126 -8.31 7.16 -19.02
CA THR A 126 -8.12 8.41 -19.75
C THR A 126 -6.67 8.88 -19.74
N GLU A 127 -5.91 8.49 -18.72
CA GLU A 127 -4.51 8.90 -18.53
C GLU A 127 -3.66 7.74 -18.00
N LEU A 128 -2.32 7.86 -18.10
CA LEU A 128 -1.39 6.82 -17.62
C LEU A 128 -1.51 6.59 -16.10
N ASN A 129 -1.88 7.62 -15.34
CA ASN A 129 -2.10 7.56 -13.90
C ASN A 129 -3.29 6.67 -13.49
N ASP A 130 -4.18 6.35 -14.43
CA ASP A 130 -5.29 5.43 -14.20
C ASP A 130 -4.87 3.97 -14.13
N TYR A 131 -3.59 3.64 -14.36
CA TYR A 131 -3.07 2.29 -14.19
C TYR A 131 -2.38 2.12 -12.82
N ARG A 132 -2.59 0.95 -12.20
CA ARG A 132 -1.78 0.46 -11.08
C ARG A 132 -0.66 -0.43 -11.60
N PRO A 133 0.61 -0.17 -11.28
CA PRO A 133 1.72 -1.03 -11.69
C PRO A 133 1.81 -2.25 -10.77
N VAL A 134 1.23 -3.40 -11.15
CA VAL A 134 1.36 -4.64 -10.35
C VAL A 134 2.62 -5.39 -10.76
N ALA A 135 3.58 -5.50 -9.86
CA ALA A 135 4.84 -6.22 -10.08
C ALA A 135 4.69 -7.73 -9.89
N LEU A 136 4.97 -8.48 -10.96
CA LEU A 136 5.21 -9.91 -10.91
C LEU A 136 6.70 -10.16 -10.73
N THR A 137 7.08 -10.64 -9.55
CA THR A 137 8.43 -11.10 -9.20
C THR A 137 8.47 -12.62 -9.05
N SER A 138 9.69 -13.19 -9.06
CA SER A 138 9.91 -14.62 -8.87
C SER A 138 9.21 -15.14 -7.62
N VAL A 139 8.56 -16.31 -7.73
CA VAL A 139 7.94 -16.98 -6.57
C VAL A 139 8.99 -17.40 -5.55
N ILE A 140 10.20 -17.76 -6.02
CA ILE A 140 11.35 -18.08 -5.17
C ILE A 140 11.75 -16.83 -4.37
N MET A 141 11.86 -15.67 -5.03
CA MET A 141 12.18 -14.41 -4.33
C MET A 141 11.13 -14.10 -3.28
N LYS A 142 9.83 -14.28 -3.57
CA LYS A 142 8.76 -14.08 -2.58
C LYS A 142 8.87 -14.99 -1.35
N CYS A 143 9.46 -16.17 -1.50
CA CYS A 143 9.77 -17.06 -0.38
C CYS A 143 10.94 -16.51 0.45
N PHE A 144 12.01 -16.05 -0.22
CA PHE A 144 13.16 -15.44 0.45
C PHE A 144 12.77 -14.15 1.19
N GLU A 145 12.03 -13.26 0.53
CA GLU A 145 11.46 -12.06 1.14
C GLU A 145 10.65 -12.36 2.40
N ARG A 146 9.87 -13.45 2.41
CA ARG A 146 9.08 -13.83 3.60
C ARG A 146 9.98 -14.21 4.77
N LEU A 147 11.02 -15.01 4.52
CA LEU A 147 11.97 -15.40 5.56
C LEU A 147 12.71 -14.17 6.13
N VAL A 148 13.15 -13.27 5.26
CA VAL A 148 13.79 -12.00 5.67
C VAL A 148 12.80 -11.11 6.43
N LYS A 149 11.56 -10.98 5.95
CA LYS A 149 10.50 -10.22 6.60
C LYS A 149 10.23 -10.74 8.02
N ASP A 150 10.11 -12.06 8.17
CA ASP A 150 9.84 -12.69 9.46
C ASP A 150 10.98 -12.39 10.45
N HIS A 151 12.24 -12.45 9.99
CA HIS A 151 13.40 -12.06 10.80
C HIS A 151 13.39 -10.57 11.18
N ILE A 152 13.21 -9.66 10.22
CA ILE A 152 13.12 -8.21 10.50
C ILE A 152 11.99 -7.92 11.49
N THR A 153 10.84 -8.56 11.33
CA THR A 153 9.71 -8.35 12.24
C THR A 153 10.05 -8.83 13.66
N SER A 154 10.80 -9.93 13.80
CA SER A 154 11.16 -10.50 15.11
C SER A 154 12.13 -9.66 15.95
N ILE A 155 12.90 -8.77 15.30
CA ILE A 155 13.87 -7.89 15.98
C ILE A 155 13.29 -6.51 16.31
N LEU A 156 12.19 -6.14 15.68
CA LEU A 156 11.56 -4.84 15.90
C LEU A 156 10.65 -4.88 17.13
N PRO A 157 10.59 -3.79 17.92
CA PRO A 157 9.71 -3.74 19.07
C PRO A 157 8.25 -3.65 18.64
N ASP A 158 7.36 -4.32 19.37
CA ASP A 158 5.91 -4.25 19.15
C ASP A 158 5.35 -2.84 19.36
N THR A 159 6.08 -1.96 20.05
CA THR A 159 5.71 -0.56 20.30
C THR A 159 6.12 0.38 19.18
N LEU A 160 6.83 -0.10 18.14
CA LEU A 160 7.23 0.74 17.02
C LEU A 160 6.00 1.34 16.35
N ASP A 161 6.00 2.68 16.23
CA ASP A 161 5.01 3.46 15.48
C ASP A 161 3.56 3.03 15.78
N PRO A 162 3.05 3.27 17.00
CA PRO A 162 1.77 2.73 17.47
C PRO A 162 0.56 3.21 16.64
N LEU A 163 0.69 4.33 15.93
CA LEU A 163 -0.35 4.90 15.07
C LEU A 163 -0.19 4.51 13.58
N GLN A 164 0.73 3.60 13.25
CA GLN A 164 0.70 2.84 12.01
C GLN A 164 -0.11 1.56 12.21
N PHE A 165 -1.20 1.43 11.45
CA PHE A 165 -2.16 0.33 11.56
C PHE A 165 -2.00 -0.70 10.44
N ALA A 166 -1.49 -0.30 9.28
CA ALA A 166 -1.35 -1.23 8.17
C ALA A 166 -0.18 -2.20 8.37
N TYR A 167 -0.32 -3.38 7.78
CA TYR A 167 0.70 -4.43 7.73
C TYR A 167 1.17 -4.96 9.09
N ARG A 168 0.45 -4.63 10.16
CA ARG A 168 0.68 -5.14 11.50
C ARG A 168 -0.28 -6.28 11.83
N PRO A 169 0.17 -7.29 12.59
CA PRO A 169 -0.74 -8.31 13.10
C PRO A 169 -1.76 -7.67 14.05
N ASN A 170 -3.00 -8.15 14.02
CA ASN A 170 -4.08 -7.73 14.92
C ASN A 170 -4.39 -6.22 14.88
N ARG A 171 -4.19 -5.59 13.71
CA ARG A 171 -4.62 -4.22 13.42
C ARG A 171 -5.40 -4.20 12.11
N SER A 172 -6.39 -3.32 12.06
CA SER A 172 -7.35 -3.20 10.98
C SER A 172 -7.60 -1.73 10.63
N THR A 173 -8.32 -1.50 9.53
CA THR A 173 -8.84 -0.16 9.19
C THR A 173 -9.78 0.35 10.27
N ASP A 174 -10.53 -0.56 10.91
CA ASP A 174 -11.51 -0.21 11.93
C ASP A 174 -10.83 0.33 13.18
N ASP A 175 -9.67 -0.23 13.58
CA ASP A 175 -8.87 0.30 14.70
C ASP A 175 -8.41 1.74 14.43
N ALA A 176 -7.92 2.02 13.22
CA ALA A 176 -7.46 3.34 12.82
C ALA A 176 -8.60 4.36 12.82
N ILE A 177 -9.77 3.99 12.26
CA ILE A 177 -10.98 4.82 12.25
C ILE A 177 -11.46 5.06 13.69
N ALA A 178 -11.56 4.01 14.50
CA ALA A 178 -12.04 4.08 15.88
C ALA A 178 -11.16 5.00 16.73
N ILE A 179 -9.83 4.88 16.63
CA ILE A 179 -8.90 5.75 17.36
C ILE A 179 -9.00 7.19 16.86
N THR A 180 -9.09 7.41 15.54
CA THR A 180 -9.28 8.76 14.97
C THR A 180 -10.54 9.43 15.54
N LEU A 181 -11.67 8.73 15.48
CA LEU A 181 -12.97 9.24 15.91
C LEU A 181 -13.05 9.40 17.43
N HIS A 182 -12.53 8.43 18.20
CA HIS A 182 -12.50 8.51 19.65
C HIS A 182 -11.70 9.72 20.12
N THR A 183 -10.51 9.93 19.55
CA THR A 183 -9.66 11.11 19.86
C THR A 183 -10.38 12.42 19.52
N ALA A 184 -11.05 12.48 18.36
CA ALA A 184 -11.80 13.67 17.95
C ALA A 184 -13.00 13.95 18.86
N LEU A 185 -13.86 12.96 19.10
CA LEU A 185 -15.07 13.08 19.92
C LEU A 185 -14.72 13.45 21.37
N THR A 186 -13.73 12.77 21.96
CA THR A 186 -13.27 13.05 23.34
C THR A 186 -12.77 14.49 23.49
N HIS A 187 -12.18 15.06 22.44
CA HIS A 187 -11.76 16.46 22.46
C HIS A 187 -12.94 17.42 22.32
N LEU A 188 -13.89 17.12 21.43
CA LEU A 188 -15.08 17.93 21.17
C LEU A 188 -16.03 18.06 22.37
N ASP A 189 -15.98 17.10 23.31
CA ASP A 189 -16.73 17.18 24.58
C ASP A 189 -16.26 18.32 25.50
N LYS A 190 -15.08 18.91 25.23
CA LYS A 190 -14.53 20.03 26.00
C LYS A 190 -15.04 21.37 25.44
N ARG A 191 -15.23 22.34 26.34
CA ARG A 191 -15.70 23.69 25.96
C ARG A 191 -14.70 24.40 25.04
N ASN A 192 -15.22 25.13 24.06
CA ASN A 192 -14.47 25.98 23.13
C ASN A 192 -13.36 25.24 22.35
N THR A 193 -13.65 24.01 21.94
CA THR A 193 -12.77 23.17 21.13
C THR A 193 -13.38 22.86 19.76
N TYR A 194 -12.53 22.47 18.81
CA TYR A 194 -12.90 21.88 17.53
C TYR A 194 -11.75 21.02 17.01
N VAL A 195 -11.99 20.24 15.95
CA VAL A 195 -11.00 19.31 15.38
C VAL A 195 -10.79 19.61 13.91
N ARG A 196 -9.54 19.59 13.45
CA ARG A 196 -9.17 19.62 12.03
C ARG A 196 -8.56 18.27 11.65
N MET A 197 -9.00 17.69 10.54
CA MET A 197 -8.49 16.44 10.00
C MET A 197 -7.96 16.68 8.60
N LEU A 198 -6.66 16.49 8.40
CA LEU A 198 -5.99 16.60 7.10
C LEU A 198 -5.74 15.20 6.55
N PHE A 199 -6.50 14.80 5.52
CA PHE A 199 -6.33 13.53 4.82
C PHE A 199 -5.34 13.71 3.69
N ILE A 200 -4.16 13.10 3.80
CA ILE A 200 -3.04 13.28 2.88
C ILE A 200 -3.06 12.21 1.82
N ASP A 201 -2.84 12.62 0.56
CA ASP A 201 -2.62 11.71 -0.56
C ASP A 201 -1.19 11.90 -1.07
N TYR A 202 -0.41 10.81 -1.15
CA TYR A 202 0.91 10.81 -1.75
C TYR A 202 0.84 10.44 -3.23
N SER A 203 1.63 11.13 -4.05
CA SER A 203 1.86 10.76 -5.43
C SER A 203 2.74 9.52 -5.50
N SER A 204 2.12 8.34 -5.48
CA SER A 204 2.78 7.04 -5.70
C SER A 204 3.84 6.67 -4.65
N ALA A 205 3.46 6.73 -3.36
CA ALA A 205 4.36 6.60 -2.21
C ALA A 205 5.39 5.44 -2.27
N PHE A 206 4.98 4.23 -2.66
CA PHE A 206 5.90 3.10 -2.76
C PHE A 206 7.01 3.30 -3.79
N ASN A 207 6.74 4.01 -4.89
CA ASN A 207 7.71 4.21 -5.96
C ASN A 207 8.71 5.34 -5.65
N THR A 208 8.51 6.11 -4.57
CA THR A 208 9.36 7.24 -4.23
C THR A 208 10.35 6.95 -3.10
N ILE A 209 10.28 5.76 -2.49
CA ILE A 209 11.23 5.33 -1.45
C ILE A 209 12.65 5.40 -1.99
N VAL A 210 13.51 6.19 -1.36
CA VAL A 210 14.94 6.25 -1.69
C VAL A 210 15.68 5.21 -0.83
N PRO A 211 16.27 4.15 -1.41
CA PRO A 211 16.84 3.06 -0.63
C PRO A 211 17.96 3.47 0.33
N SER A 212 18.80 4.44 -0.04
CA SER A 212 19.86 4.96 0.84
C SER A 212 19.31 5.62 2.11
N LYS A 213 18.22 6.39 2.00
CA LYS A 213 17.52 6.98 3.16
C LYS A 213 16.86 5.90 4.03
N LEU A 214 16.27 4.89 3.41
CA LEU A 214 15.70 3.75 4.14
C LEU A 214 16.77 3.01 4.95
N VAL A 215 17.93 2.73 4.37
CA VAL A 215 19.04 2.03 5.04
C VAL A 215 19.47 2.75 6.32
N ILE A 216 19.62 4.07 6.30
CA ILE A 216 19.98 4.88 7.48
C ILE A 216 18.94 4.71 8.60
N LYS A 217 17.64 4.71 8.24
CA LYS A 217 16.55 4.48 9.21
C LYS A 217 16.59 3.05 9.76
N LEU A 218 16.87 2.04 8.94
CA LEU A 218 16.98 0.66 9.37
C LEU A 218 18.14 0.45 10.35
N GLU A 219 19.30 1.08 10.10
CA GLU A 219 20.43 1.04 11.04
C GLU A 219 20.07 1.71 12.38
N THR A 220 19.36 2.84 12.33
CA THR A 220 18.87 3.54 13.54
C THR A 220 17.91 2.67 14.35
N LEU A 221 17.13 1.82 13.68
CA LEU A 221 16.24 0.82 14.29
C LEU A 221 16.99 -0.42 14.82
N GLY A 222 18.32 -0.46 14.70
CA GLY A 222 19.16 -1.54 15.23
C GLY A 222 19.30 -2.76 14.31
N LEU A 223 18.95 -2.66 13.03
CA LEU A 223 19.19 -3.74 12.07
C LEU A 223 20.69 -3.91 11.80
N ASP A 224 21.09 -5.16 11.56
CA ASP A 224 22.47 -5.50 11.22
C ASP A 224 22.89 -4.82 9.88
N PRO A 225 24.07 -4.18 9.81
CA PRO A 225 24.52 -3.48 8.61
C PRO A 225 24.58 -4.35 7.34
N ALA A 226 24.85 -5.66 7.43
CA ALA A 226 24.81 -6.52 6.25
C ALA A 226 23.39 -6.82 5.79
N LEU A 227 22.44 -6.94 6.71
CA LEU A 227 21.03 -7.02 6.35
C LEU A 227 20.53 -5.72 5.70
N CYS A 228 20.95 -4.57 6.22
CA CYS A 228 20.67 -3.27 5.61
C CYS A 228 21.24 -3.17 4.19
N ASN A 229 22.49 -3.60 3.98
CA ASN A 229 23.12 -3.70 2.65
C ASN A 229 22.38 -4.67 1.72
N TRP A 230 21.88 -5.80 2.24
CA TRP A 230 21.08 -6.73 1.45
C TRP A 230 19.74 -6.10 1.02
N VAL A 231 19.08 -5.33 1.90
CA VAL A 231 17.86 -4.57 1.55
C VAL A 231 18.18 -3.48 0.52
N LEU A 232 19.33 -2.81 0.63
CA LEU A 232 19.81 -1.86 -0.35
C LEU A 232 19.97 -2.50 -1.73
N ASP A 233 20.67 -3.65 -1.81
CA ASP A 233 20.86 -4.37 -3.07
C ASP A 233 19.53 -4.92 -3.62
N PHE A 234 18.62 -5.38 -2.75
CA PHE A 234 17.27 -5.80 -3.12
C PHE A 234 16.47 -4.69 -3.80
N LEU A 235 16.60 -3.44 -3.35
CA LEU A 235 15.86 -2.30 -3.87
C LEU A 235 16.57 -1.60 -5.04
N THR A 236 17.84 -1.91 -5.32
CA THR A 236 18.65 -1.24 -6.35
C THR A 236 19.06 -2.17 -7.49
N GLY A 237 19.37 -1.59 -8.66
CA GLY A 237 19.77 -2.33 -9.85
C GLY A 237 18.72 -3.33 -10.32
N ARG A 238 17.43 -2.99 -10.19
CA ARG A 238 16.32 -3.91 -10.49
C ARG A 238 15.86 -3.79 -11.95
N PRO A 239 15.94 -4.86 -12.75
CA PRO A 239 15.39 -4.84 -14.10
C PRO A 239 13.86 -4.91 -14.08
N GLN A 240 13.21 -3.99 -14.80
CA GLN A 240 11.77 -3.90 -14.94
C GLN A 240 11.35 -3.84 -16.41
N VAL A 241 10.30 -4.59 -16.76
CA VAL A 241 9.56 -4.45 -18.02
C VAL A 241 8.07 -4.29 -17.74
N VAL A 242 7.34 -3.57 -18.59
CA VAL A 242 5.87 -3.51 -18.58
C VAL A 242 5.33 -4.44 -19.66
N ARG A 243 4.29 -5.23 -19.33
CA ARG A 243 3.60 -6.10 -20.29
C ARG A 243 2.13 -5.74 -20.40
N VAL A 244 1.69 -5.39 -21.62
CA VAL A 244 0.28 -5.16 -21.97
C VAL A 244 -0.12 -6.14 -23.07
N GLY A 245 -1.03 -7.07 -22.75
CA GLY A 245 -1.36 -8.15 -23.67
C GLY A 245 -0.13 -8.98 -24.02
N ASN A 246 0.22 -9.01 -25.31
CA ASN A 246 1.40 -9.68 -25.86
C ASN A 246 2.60 -8.74 -26.04
N ASN A 247 2.43 -7.43 -25.86
CA ASN A 247 3.49 -6.44 -26.04
C ASN A 247 4.26 -6.26 -24.73
N ILE A 248 5.59 -6.20 -24.84
CA ILE A 248 6.52 -6.02 -23.71
C ILE A 248 7.39 -4.81 -24.03
N SER A 249 7.57 -3.92 -23.04
CA SER A 249 8.42 -2.75 -23.16
C SER A 249 9.91 -3.12 -23.23
N THR A 250 10.72 -2.15 -23.62
CA THR A 250 12.15 -2.17 -23.33
C THR A 250 12.41 -2.25 -21.81
N PRO A 251 13.48 -2.94 -21.36
CA PRO A 251 13.82 -3.05 -19.95
C PRO A 251 14.40 -1.74 -19.42
N LEU A 252 13.99 -1.36 -18.21
CA LEU A 252 14.57 -0.26 -17.45
C LEU A 252 15.21 -0.81 -16.17
N ILE A 253 16.27 -0.15 -15.69
CA ILE A 253 16.87 -0.45 -14.39
C ILE A 253 16.38 0.58 -13.39
N LEU A 254 15.85 0.12 -12.26
CA LEU A 254 15.34 0.96 -11.18
C LEU A 254 16.22 0.83 -9.93
N ASN A 255 16.49 1.97 -9.31
CA ASN A 255 17.19 2.14 -8.04
C ASN A 255 16.35 2.90 -7.02
N THR A 256 15.17 3.40 -7.39
CA THR A 256 14.21 4.01 -6.48
C THR A 256 12.92 3.18 -6.36
N GLY A 257 12.28 3.31 -5.20
CA GLY A 257 10.98 2.71 -4.90
C GLY A 257 11.05 1.25 -4.49
N ALA A 258 9.91 0.72 -4.03
CA ALA A 258 9.70 -0.67 -3.70
C ALA A 258 8.53 -1.24 -4.54
N PRO A 259 8.65 -2.42 -5.18
CA PRO A 259 7.70 -2.83 -6.21
C PRO A 259 6.38 -3.27 -5.58
N GLN A 260 5.26 -2.79 -6.14
CA GLN A 260 3.93 -3.16 -5.66
C GLN A 260 3.62 -4.62 -6.00
N GLY A 261 3.69 -5.53 -5.03
CA GLY A 261 3.45 -6.97 -5.22
C GLY A 261 4.58 -7.87 -4.67
N CYS A 262 5.67 -7.25 -4.21
CA CYS A 262 6.68 -7.86 -3.36
C CYS A 262 6.15 -8.07 -1.94
N VAL A 263 6.69 -9.07 -1.25
CA VAL A 263 6.30 -9.45 0.12
C VAL A 263 6.92 -8.50 1.15
N LEU A 264 8.14 -8.04 0.88
CA LEU A 264 8.91 -7.22 1.82
C LEU A 264 8.55 -5.72 1.71
N SER A 265 8.13 -5.25 0.54
CA SER A 265 7.86 -3.82 0.27
C SER A 265 6.88 -3.15 1.25
N PRO A 266 5.76 -3.77 1.66
CA PRO A 266 4.87 -3.18 2.67
C PRO A 266 5.57 -2.90 4.01
N LEU A 267 6.38 -3.85 4.50
CA LEU A 267 7.13 -3.67 5.74
C LEU A 267 8.16 -2.55 5.58
N LEU A 268 8.91 -2.54 4.48
CA LEU A 268 9.93 -1.51 4.23
C LEU A 268 9.32 -0.11 4.15
N TYR A 269 8.12 0.03 3.59
CA TYR A 269 7.41 1.32 3.59
C TYR A 269 6.99 1.74 5.01
N SER A 270 6.45 0.82 5.83
CA SER A 270 6.15 1.13 7.23
C SER A 270 7.40 1.57 7.99
N LEU A 271 8.54 0.89 7.79
CA LEU A 271 9.82 1.28 8.41
C LEU A 271 10.38 2.59 7.85
N PHE A 272 10.15 2.89 6.57
CA PHE A 272 10.55 4.16 5.97
C PHE A 272 9.85 5.37 6.62
N THR A 273 8.57 5.20 6.96
CA THR A 273 7.71 6.25 7.49
C THR A 273 7.56 6.22 9.01
N HIS A 274 8.33 5.38 9.72
CA HIS A 274 8.14 5.14 11.16
C HIS A 274 8.37 6.38 12.02
N ASP A 275 9.24 7.29 11.58
CA ASP A 275 9.60 8.55 12.25
C ASP A 275 8.70 9.73 11.84
N CYS A 276 7.71 9.49 10.97
CA CYS A 276 6.61 10.42 10.73
C CYS A 276 5.64 10.36 11.91
N VAL A 277 5.95 11.10 12.97
CA VAL A 277 5.19 11.17 14.22
C VAL A 277 4.84 12.62 14.56
N ALA A 278 3.74 12.82 15.27
CA ALA A 278 3.30 14.15 15.68
C ALA A 278 4.33 14.80 16.62
N LYS A 279 4.64 16.08 16.39
CA LYS A 279 5.52 16.88 17.26
C LYS A 279 4.80 17.40 18.50
N HIS A 280 3.50 17.68 18.38
CA HIS A 280 2.70 18.23 19.47
C HIS A 280 1.72 17.20 20.02
N ALA A 281 1.54 17.19 21.35
CA ALA A 281 0.59 16.28 22.02
C ALA A 281 -0.88 16.55 21.64
N SER A 282 -1.19 17.75 21.16
CA SER A 282 -2.52 18.10 20.62
C SER A 282 -2.73 17.64 19.18
N ASN A 283 -1.74 16.98 18.58
CA ASN A 283 -1.84 16.43 17.24
C ASN A 283 -1.63 14.92 17.26
N SER A 284 -2.13 14.25 16.22
CA SER A 284 -1.86 12.84 15.99
C SER A 284 -1.68 12.60 14.50
N ILE A 285 -0.70 11.77 14.14
CA ILE A 285 -0.49 11.32 12.76
C ILE A 285 -0.87 9.84 12.70
N ILE A 286 -1.98 9.56 12.03
CA ILE A 286 -2.55 8.22 11.89
C ILE A 286 -2.21 7.72 10.50
N LYS A 287 -1.61 6.53 10.42
CA LYS A 287 -1.11 5.94 9.17
C LYS A 287 -1.76 4.59 8.94
N PHE A 288 -2.22 4.37 7.71
CA PHE A 288 -2.59 3.06 7.20
C PHE A 288 -1.95 2.88 5.83
N ALA A 289 -0.77 2.27 5.83
CA ALA A 289 0.08 2.18 4.64
C ALA A 289 0.41 3.60 4.16
N ASP A 290 0.10 3.94 2.92
CA ASP A 290 0.28 5.27 2.34
C ASP A 290 -0.82 6.28 2.72
N ASP A 291 -1.95 5.85 3.26
CA ASP A 291 -2.97 6.77 3.77
C ASP A 291 -2.51 7.39 5.11
N THR A 292 -2.17 8.67 5.10
CA THR A 292 -1.76 9.42 6.30
C THR A 292 -2.83 10.47 6.65
N THR A 293 -3.17 10.60 7.93
CA THR A 293 -4.11 11.62 8.41
C THR A 293 -3.52 12.36 9.60
N VAL A 294 -3.49 13.69 9.52
CA VAL A 294 -3.14 14.54 10.66
C VAL A 294 -4.42 14.98 11.35
N VAL A 295 -4.55 14.69 12.64
CA VAL A 295 -5.66 15.13 13.48
C VAL A 295 -5.15 16.22 14.41
N GLY A 296 -5.66 17.43 14.28
CA GLY A 296 -5.34 18.57 15.15
C GLY A 296 -6.48 18.84 16.13
N LEU A 297 -6.16 18.83 17.42
CA LEU A 297 -7.09 19.09 18.52
C LEU A 297 -6.98 20.55 18.95
N ILE A 298 -7.91 21.38 18.48
CA ILE A 298 -7.82 22.82 18.65
C ILE A 298 -8.59 23.25 19.90
N THR A 299 -7.95 24.10 20.72
CA THR A 299 -8.56 24.69 21.92
C THR A 299 -8.45 26.20 21.83
N ASN A 300 -9.52 26.92 22.16
CA ASN A 300 -9.52 28.39 22.15
C ASN A 300 -9.14 29.05 20.81
N ASN A 301 -9.32 28.33 19.69
CA ASN A 301 -8.84 28.71 18.34
C ASN A 301 -7.32 28.88 18.20
N ASP A 302 -6.53 28.33 19.12
CA ASP A 302 -5.09 28.26 18.93
C ASP A 302 -4.75 27.11 17.97
N GLU A 303 -4.55 27.46 16.70
CA GLU A 303 -4.18 26.52 15.63
C GLU A 303 -2.67 26.38 15.45
N THR A 304 -1.85 27.01 16.30
CA THR A 304 -0.39 27.11 16.11
C THR A 304 0.24 25.74 15.98
N ALA A 305 -0.03 24.84 16.93
CA ALA A 305 0.48 23.47 16.94
C ALA A 305 0.08 22.67 15.69
N TYR A 306 -1.17 22.79 15.24
CA TYR A 306 -1.64 22.07 14.04
C TYR A 306 -0.98 22.61 12.77
N ARG A 307 -0.87 23.93 12.63
CA ARG A 307 -0.22 24.56 11.46
C ARG A 307 1.28 24.26 11.41
N GLU A 308 1.95 24.25 12.54
CA GLU A 308 3.34 23.83 12.67
C GLU A 308 3.53 22.37 12.27
N GLU A 309 2.61 21.48 12.67
CA GLU A 309 2.62 20.07 12.28
C GLU A 309 2.48 19.89 10.78
N VAL A 310 1.51 20.56 10.14
CA VAL A 310 1.33 20.48 8.68
C VAL A 310 2.57 20.97 7.95
N ARG A 311 3.19 22.06 8.42
CA ARG A 311 4.45 22.56 7.84
C ARG A 311 5.60 21.57 8.04
N ALA A 312 5.76 21.06 9.26
CA ALA A 312 6.79 20.08 9.59
C ALA A 312 6.65 18.80 8.77
N LEU A 313 5.41 18.36 8.53
CA LEU A 313 5.13 17.22 7.68
C LEU A 313 5.50 17.49 6.22
N GLY A 314 5.22 18.69 5.70
CA GLY A 314 5.66 19.09 4.36
C GLY A 314 7.18 19.01 4.21
N VAL A 315 7.92 19.55 5.17
CA VAL A 315 9.40 19.47 5.20
C VAL A 315 9.86 18.02 5.30
N TRP A 316 9.28 17.23 6.20
CA TRP A 316 9.62 15.80 6.35
C TRP A 316 9.36 15.03 5.06
N CYS A 317 8.28 15.33 4.34
CA CYS A 317 7.98 14.70 3.05
C CYS A 317 9.07 15.03 2.02
N GLN A 318 9.50 16.28 1.93
CA GLN A 318 10.59 16.70 1.02
C GLN A 318 11.91 16.02 1.38
N GLU A 319 12.28 16.01 2.66
CA GLU A 319 13.47 15.32 3.17
C GLU A 319 13.46 13.81 2.89
N ASN A 320 12.28 13.19 2.84
CA ASN A 320 12.09 11.76 2.57
C ASN A 320 11.68 11.45 1.12
N ASN A 321 11.76 12.41 0.19
CA ASN A 321 11.37 12.23 -1.22
C ASN A 321 9.93 11.71 -1.39
N LEU A 322 9.01 12.09 -0.50
CA LEU A 322 7.59 11.79 -0.62
C LEU A 322 6.88 12.99 -1.24
N SER A 323 6.33 12.80 -2.44
CA SER A 323 5.60 13.86 -3.14
C SER A 323 4.15 13.91 -2.67
N LEU A 324 3.74 15.04 -2.09
CA LEU A 324 2.36 15.30 -1.69
C LEU A 324 1.49 15.66 -2.90
N ASN A 325 0.28 15.11 -2.96
CA ASN A 325 -0.72 15.49 -3.95
C ASN A 325 -1.72 16.47 -3.33
N VAL A 326 -1.38 17.76 -3.29
CA VAL A 326 -2.22 18.79 -2.62
C VAL A 326 -3.65 18.83 -3.18
N ASN A 327 -3.83 18.57 -4.48
CA ASN A 327 -5.15 18.53 -5.11
C ASN A 327 -6.04 17.37 -4.62
N LYS A 328 -5.44 16.28 -4.11
CA LYS A 328 -6.16 15.14 -3.55
C LYS A 328 -6.17 15.13 -2.03
N THR A 329 -5.22 15.81 -1.40
CA THR A 329 -5.26 16.11 0.02
C THR A 329 -6.51 16.93 0.33
N LYS A 330 -7.24 16.54 1.36
CA LYS A 330 -8.48 17.21 1.79
C LYS A 330 -8.41 17.53 3.27
N GLU A 331 -9.02 18.64 3.64
CA GLU A 331 -9.21 19.01 5.04
C GLU A 331 -10.69 18.95 5.42
N MET A 332 -10.97 18.38 6.58
CA MET A 332 -12.29 18.43 7.21
C MET A 332 -12.17 19.13 8.56
N ILE A 333 -13.13 20.00 8.86
CA ILE A 333 -13.18 20.73 10.14
C ILE A 333 -14.47 20.33 10.82
N VAL A 334 -14.35 19.71 12.00
CA VAL A 334 -15.48 19.33 12.85
C VAL A 334 -15.57 20.37 13.95
N ASP A 335 -16.56 21.26 13.85
CA ASP A 335 -16.82 22.32 14.82
C ASP A 335 -18.32 22.36 15.17
N PHE A 336 -18.65 22.03 16.42
CA PHE A 336 -20.03 22.04 16.93
C PHE A 336 -20.36 23.29 17.75
N ARG A 337 -19.46 24.28 17.79
CA ARG A 337 -19.70 25.53 18.51
C ARG A 337 -20.76 26.34 17.77
N LYS A 338 -21.63 27.01 18.54
CA LYS A 338 -22.78 27.78 17.98
C LYS A 338 -22.37 29.05 17.23
N GLN A 339 -21.17 29.57 17.48
CA GLN A 339 -20.69 30.76 16.80
C GLN A 339 -20.04 30.34 15.49
N GLU A 340 -20.60 30.82 14.39
CA GLU A 340 -20.00 30.68 13.06
C GLU A 340 -18.69 31.48 13.06
N ARG A 341 -17.58 30.76 12.90
CA ARG A 341 -16.24 31.34 12.85
C ARG A 341 -15.58 30.92 11.56
N GLU A 342 -14.98 31.88 10.88
CA GLU A 342 -14.14 31.56 9.73
C GLU A 342 -12.88 30.84 10.21
N HIS A 343 -12.61 29.68 9.62
CA HIS A 343 -11.38 28.95 9.83
C HIS A 343 -10.43 29.27 8.68
N PRO A 344 -9.26 29.90 8.94
CA PRO A 344 -8.35 30.25 7.86
C PRO A 344 -7.85 28.99 7.15
N PRO A 345 -7.71 29.03 5.81
CA PRO A 345 -7.28 27.87 5.04
C PRO A 345 -5.86 27.41 5.39
N ILE A 346 -5.60 26.12 5.18
CA ILE A 346 -4.27 25.54 5.24
C ILE A 346 -3.62 25.63 3.86
N HIS A 347 -2.33 25.96 3.84
CA HIS A 347 -1.52 25.99 2.64
C HIS A 347 -0.43 24.93 2.74
N ILE A 348 -0.28 24.13 1.69
CA ILE A 348 0.81 23.17 1.52
C ILE A 348 1.51 23.55 0.22
N GLU A 349 2.82 23.83 0.29
CA GLU A 349 3.63 24.24 -0.87
C GLU A 349 3.01 25.42 -1.64
N GLY A 350 2.46 26.40 -0.91
CA GLY A 350 1.81 27.59 -1.48
C GLY A 350 0.41 27.35 -2.06
N THR A 351 -0.07 26.11 -2.10
CA THR A 351 -1.41 25.76 -2.60
C THR A 351 -2.40 25.59 -1.46
N VAL A 352 -3.59 26.16 -1.59
CA VAL A 352 -4.68 26.01 -0.62
C VAL A 352 -5.22 24.58 -0.64
N VAL A 353 -5.34 23.96 0.54
CA VAL A 353 -5.99 22.66 0.70
C VAL A 353 -7.50 22.82 0.63
N GLU A 354 -8.16 21.97 -0.16
CA GLU A 354 -9.62 21.97 -0.27
C GLU A 354 -10.27 21.51 1.04
N LYS A 355 -11.18 22.33 1.58
CA LYS A 355 -12.05 21.97 2.69
C LYS A 355 -13.25 21.16 2.19
N VAL A 356 -13.56 20.06 2.85
CA VAL A 356 -14.68 19.18 2.51
C VAL A 356 -15.58 18.91 3.72
N GLU A 357 -16.88 18.74 3.45
CA GLU A 357 -17.87 18.33 4.46
C GLU A 357 -17.92 16.82 4.65
N SER A 358 -17.47 16.04 3.66
CA SER A 358 -17.38 14.58 3.76
C SER A 358 -16.15 14.04 3.04
N PHE A 359 -15.50 13.05 3.65
CA PHE A 359 -14.35 12.36 3.10
C PHE A 359 -14.47 10.86 3.31
N LYS A 360 -13.98 10.06 2.35
CA LYS A 360 -13.98 8.61 2.45
C LYS A 360 -12.66 8.11 3.05
N PHE A 361 -12.59 8.09 4.38
CA PHE A 361 -11.43 7.65 5.14
C PHE A 361 -11.44 6.13 5.35
N LEU A 362 -10.42 5.43 4.85
CA LEU A 362 -10.22 3.98 5.01
C LEU A 362 -11.45 3.09 4.67
N GLY A 363 -12.29 3.56 3.75
CA GLY A 363 -13.50 2.85 3.31
C GLY A 363 -14.82 3.42 3.84
N VAL A 364 -14.77 4.20 4.92
CA VAL A 364 -15.92 4.78 5.62
C VAL A 364 -16.08 6.25 5.26
N HIS A 365 -17.33 6.72 5.12
CA HIS A 365 -17.58 8.14 4.90
C HIS A 365 -17.68 8.83 6.26
N ILE A 366 -16.74 9.72 6.54
CA ILE A 366 -16.78 10.61 7.69
C ILE A 366 -17.33 11.95 7.20
N THR A 367 -18.12 12.62 8.03
CA THR A 367 -18.67 13.96 7.76
C THR A 367 -18.22 14.94 8.83
N ASP A 368 -18.19 16.23 8.52
CA ASP A 368 -17.97 17.32 9.49
C ASP A 368 -18.99 17.35 10.63
N LYS A 369 -20.16 16.74 10.43
CA LYS A 369 -21.21 16.53 11.44
C LYS A 369 -21.05 15.25 12.26
N LEU A 370 -20.05 14.41 11.95
CA LEU A 370 -19.82 13.08 12.50
C LEU A 370 -21.08 12.19 12.58
N ASN A 371 -21.99 12.31 11.61
CA ASN A 371 -23.13 11.40 11.48
C ASN A 371 -22.84 10.30 10.45
N TRP A 372 -23.66 9.24 10.50
CA TRP A 372 -23.44 8.05 9.69
C TRP A 372 -24.28 7.98 8.42
N SER A 373 -25.17 8.95 8.19
CA SER A 373 -26.17 8.92 7.11
C SER A 373 -25.52 8.71 5.74
N THR A 374 -24.50 9.51 5.41
CA THR A 374 -23.77 9.41 4.12
C THR A 374 -23.13 8.02 3.93
N HIS A 375 -22.59 7.44 5.00
CA HIS A 375 -21.98 6.11 4.92
C HIS A 375 -23.05 5.03 4.75
N THR A 376 -24.09 5.05 5.59
CA THR A 376 -25.21 4.10 5.55
C THR A 376 -25.87 4.11 4.18
N ASP A 377 -26.18 5.28 3.60
CA ASP A 377 -26.79 5.39 2.28
C ASP A 377 -25.89 4.81 1.18
N SER A 378 -24.58 5.07 1.25
CA SER A 378 -23.59 4.52 0.31
C SER A 378 -23.52 2.99 0.38
N VAL A 379 -23.55 2.42 1.59
CA VAL A 379 -23.54 0.97 1.81
C VAL A 379 -24.85 0.33 1.36
N VAL A 380 -26.00 0.88 1.75
CA VAL A 380 -27.33 0.41 1.36
C VAL A 380 -27.49 0.42 -0.15
N LYS A 381 -27.09 1.50 -0.83
CA LYS A 381 -27.13 1.59 -2.29
C LYS A 381 -26.31 0.50 -2.96
N LYS A 382 -25.09 0.22 -2.46
CA LYS A 382 -24.26 -0.89 -2.97
C LYS A 382 -24.90 -2.25 -2.71
N ALA A 383 -25.49 -2.46 -1.54
CA ALA A 383 -26.19 -3.70 -1.19
C ALA A 383 -27.40 -3.93 -2.11
N GLN A 384 -28.20 -2.89 -2.38
CA GLN A 384 -29.33 -2.95 -3.30
C GLN A 384 -28.91 -3.32 -4.73
N GLN A 385 -27.81 -2.73 -5.23
CA GLN A 385 -27.26 -3.08 -6.55
C GLN A 385 -26.84 -4.56 -6.63
N ARG A 386 -26.23 -5.10 -5.57
CA ARG A 386 -25.84 -6.51 -5.50
C ARG A 386 -27.04 -7.44 -5.32
N LEU A 387 -28.07 -6.98 -4.60
CA LEU A 387 -29.33 -7.71 -4.44
C LEU A 387 -30.07 -7.87 -5.78
N PHE A 388 -30.01 -6.86 -6.65
CA PHE A 388 -30.52 -6.98 -8.02
C PHE A 388 -29.84 -8.14 -8.78
N ASN A 389 -28.52 -8.27 -8.67
CA ASN A 389 -27.79 -9.39 -9.28
C ASN A 389 -28.22 -10.74 -8.68
N LEU A 390 -28.40 -10.82 -7.35
CA LEU A 390 -28.91 -12.02 -6.70
C LEU A 390 -30.30 -12.42 -7.24
N ARG A 391 -31.22 -11.44 -7.40
CA ARG A 391 -32.56 -11.68 -7.98
C ARG A 391 -32.47 -12.19 -9.42
N ARG A 392 -31.54 -11.65 -10.22
CA ARG A 392 -31.29 -12.15 -11.58
C ARG A 392 -30.78 -13.59 -11.56
N LEU A 393 -29.80 -13.90 -10.71
CA LEU A 393 -29.29 -15.27 -10.56
C LEU A 393 -30.39 -16.25 -10.13
N LYS A 394 -31.29 -15.84 -9.23
CA LYS A 394 -32.47 -16.64 -8.87
C LYS A 394 -33.38 -16.89 -10.06
N LYS A 395 -33.64 -15.87 -10.89
CA LYS A 395 -34.45 -16.00 -12.13
C LYS A 395 -33.82 -16.97 -13.14
N PHE A 396 -32.49 -17.06 -13.19
CA PHE A 396 -31.77 -18.03 -14.03
C PHE A 396 -31.70 -19.45 -13.43
N GLY A 397 -32.40 -19.72 -12.32
CA GLY A 397 -32.52 -21.07 -11.78
C GLY A 397 -31.28 -21.56 -11.00
N LEU A 398 -30.43 -20.66 -10.50
CA LEU A 398 -29.31 -21.07 -9.65
C LEU A 398 -29.80 -21.73 -8.36
N SER A 399 -29.06 -22.74 -7.90
CA SER A 399 -29.40 -23.49 -6.68
C SER A 399 -29.46 -22.58 -5.44
N PRO A 400 -30.31 -22.90 -4.43
CA PRO A 400 -30.36 -22.15 -3.18
C PRO A 400 -28.99 -21.99 -2.51
N LYS A 401 -28.17 -23.06 -2.53
CA LYS A 401 -26.80 -23.03 -1.97
C LYS A 401 -25.90 -22.00 -2.67
N SER A 402 -25.97 -21.93 -4.00
CA SER A 402 -25.22 -20.94 -4.79
C SER A 402 -25.68 -19.51 -4.51
N LEU A 403 -27.00 -19.31 -4.35
CA LEU A 403 -27.60 -18.02 -4.02
C LEU A 403 -27.21 -17.56 -2.61
N THR A 404 -27.26 -18.45 -1.61
CA THR A 404 -26.78 -18.17 -0.25
C THR A 404 -25.30 -17.79 -0.28
N ASN A 405 -24.46 -18.56 -0.98
CA ASN A 405 -23.04 -18.22 -1.10
C ASN A 405 -22.83 -16.85 -1.75
N PHE A 406 -23.57 -16.53 -2.83
CA PHE A 406 -23.50 -15.22 -3.45
C PHE A 406 -23.90 -14.11 -2.46
N TYR A 407 -25.00 -14.29 -1.73
CA TYR A 407 -25.44 -13.34 -0.70
C TYR A 407 -24.37 -13.12 0.36
N ARG A 408 -23.83 -14.19 0.96
CA ARG A 408 -22.81 -14.09 2.01
C ARG A 408 -21.53 -13.40 1.49
N CYS A 409 -21.05 -13.81 0.32
CA CYS A 409 -19.80 -13.29 -0.22
C CYS A 409 -19.90 -11.87 -0.76
N THR A 410 -21.07 -11.43 -1.22
CA THR A 410 -21.20 -10.15 -1.92
C THR A 410 -22.12 -9.14 -1.24
N ILE A 411 -23.13 -9.54 -0.48
CA ILE A 411 -24.06 -8.60 0.16
C ILE A 411 -23.75 -8.51 1.65
N GLU A 412 -23.73 -9.64 2.35
CA GLU A 412 -23.41 -9.66 3.78
C GLU A 412 -22.03 -9.08 4.05
N SER A 413 -21.02 -9.44 3.25
CA SER A 413 -19.64 -8.95 3.40
C SER A 413 -19.47 -7.42 3.36
N ILE A 414 -20.37 -6.68 2.73
CA ILE A 414 -20.33 -5.20 2.72
C ILE A 414 -21.21 -4.57 3.80
N LEU A 415 -22.17 -5.32 4.34
CA LEU A 415 -23.00 -4.88 5.45
C LEU A 415 -22.30 -5.12 6.79
N SER A 416 -21.53 -6.21 6.87
CA SER A 416 -20.69 -6.55 8.02
C SER A 416 -19.29 -5.91 7.96
N GLY A 417 -18.98 -5.23 6.86
CA GLY A 417 -17.71 -4.52 6.70
C GLY A 417 -17.89 -3.07 7.12
N CYS A 418 -17.22 -2.68 8.21
CA CYS A 418 -17.13 -1.31 8.74
C CYS A 418 -18.34 -0.78 9.54
N ILE A 419 -18.93 -1.58 10.43
CA ILE A 419 -19.58 -1.16 11.70
C ILE A 419 -19.35 -2.24 12.74
#